data_AF-A0AAD7D438-F1
#
_entry.id   AF-A0AAD7D438-F1
#
_cell.length_a   1.000
_cell.length_b   1.000
_cell.length_c   1.000
_cell.angle_alpha   90.00
_cell.angle_beta   90.00
_cell.angle_gamma   90.00
#
_symmetry.space_group_name_H-M   'P 1'
#
loop_
_entity.id
_entity.type
_entity.pdbx_description
1 polymer ?
#
loop_
_entity_poly.entity_id
_entity_poly.type
_entity_poly.pdbx_seq_one_letter_code
_entity_poly.pdbx_strand_id
1 'polypeptide(L)'
;MRTAPAAAGLNPAGFAGHSLRRGAAIGEKHNATSGQVTLAWILAQGPEFVVIPGTKKIKYLQENMGASKIKLSPEEIAAVRQIAEESDVPGGRYEASGMAGVLIDSPELPK
;
A
#
# COMPACT_ATOMS: atom_id res chain seq x y z
N MET A 1 -27.85 -14.41 -7.17
CA MET A 1 -27.96 -13.03 -6.64
C MET A 1 -27.25 -13.01 -5.29
N ARG A 2 -25.96 -12.66 -5.26
CA ARG A 2 -25.18 -12.52 -4.01
C ARG A 2 -25.15 -11.03 -3.68
N THR A 3 -25.73 -10.65 -2.55
CA THR A 3 -25.73 -9.29 -2.03
C THR A 3 -24.29 -8.87 -1.72
N ALA A 4 -23.86 -7.71 -2.22
CA ALA A 4 -22.61 -7.09 -1.81
C ALA A 4 -22.67 -6.75 -0.30
N PRO A 5 -21.58 -6.96 0.47
CA PRO A 5 -21.57 -6.55 1.87
C PRO A 5 -21.63 -5.02 1.96
N ALA A 6 -22.38 -4.52 2.93
CA ALA A 6 -22.46 -3.10 3.23
C ALA A 6 -21.05 -2.54 3.48
N ALA A 7 -20.77 -1.36 2.93
CA ALA A 7 -19.52 -0.64 3.15
C ALA A 7 -19.34 -0.40 4.66
N ALA A 8 -18.47 -1.18 5.30
CA ALA A 8 -18.01 -0.91 6.65
C ALA A 8 -17.24 0.41 6.58
N GLY A 9 -17.77 1.44 7.25
CA GLY A 9 -17.13 2.74 7.30
C GLY A 9 -15.70 2.62 7.82
N LEU A 10 -14.81 3.47 7.29
CA LEU A 10 -13.46 3.65 7.81
C LEU A 10 -13.52 3.73 9.34
N ASN A 11 -12.89 2.78 10.02
CA ASN A 11 -12.55 2.94 11.41
C ASN A 11 -11.30 3.85 11.48
N PRO A 12 -11.42 5.13 11.87
CA PRO A 12 -10.27 6.02 11.95
C PRO A 12 -9.24 5.56 13.01
N ALA A 13 -9.61 4.61 13.88
CA ALA A 13 -8.71 3.97 14.83
C ALA A 13 -7.97 2.73 14.28
N GLY A 14 -8.36 2.19 13.12
CA GLY A 14 -7.78 0.96 12.55
C GLY A 14 -6.40 1.16 11.91
N PHE A 15 -6.10 2.37 11.42
CA PHE A 15 -4.77 2.76 10.92
C PHE A 15 -3.88 3.41 12.00
N ALA A 16 -4.30 3.36 13.28
CA ALA A 16 -3.76 4.22 14.34
C ALA A 16 -2.32 3.88 14.73
N GLY A 17 -1.34 4.42 14.00
CA GLY A 17 0.06 4.66 14.40
C GLY A 17 0.93 3.44 14.77
N HIS A 18 0.35 2.29 15.15
CA HIS A 18 1.07 1.12 15.63
C HIS A 18 1.66 0.32 14.46
N SER A 19 0.90 0.08 13.39
CA SER A 19 1.37 -0.56 12.16
C SER A 19 2.49 0.23 11.48
N LEU A 20 2.35 1.56 11.42
CA LEU A 20 3.38 2.45 10.86
C LEU A 20 4.67 2.44 11.71
N ARG A 21 4.55 2.45 13.04
CA ARG A 21 5.71 2.34 13.94
C ARG A 21 6.43 0.99 13.81
N ARG A 22 5.69 -0.10 13.65
CA ARG A 22 6.28 -1.44 13.45
C ARG A 22 6.98 -1.56 12.10
N GLY A 23 6.40 -1.01 11.04
CA GLY A 23 7.07 -0.91 9.73
C GLY A 23 8.34 -0.05 9.79
N ALA A 24 8.32 1.06 10.55
CA ALA A 24 9.49 1.90 10.77
C ALA A 24 10.61 1.16 11.53
N ALA A 25 10.27 0.37 12.57
CA ALA A 25 11.25 -0.43 13.31
C ALA A 25 11.97 -1.48 12.44
N ILE A 26 11.28 -2.02 11.42
CA ILE A 26 11.92 -2.87 10.41
C ILE A 26 12.85 -2.02 9.53
N GLY A 27 12.39 -0.84 9.11
CA GLY A 27 13.17 0.09 8.28
C GLY A 27 14.47 0.58 8.92
N GLU A 28 14.48 0.80 10.23
CA GLU A 28 15.68 1.24 10.98
C GLU A 28 16.87 0.29 10.79
N LYS A 29 16.63 -1.03 10.73
CA LYS A 29 17.67 -2.05 10.50
C LYS A 29 18.33 -1.94 9.12
N HIS A 30 17.59 -1.40 8.15
CA HIS A 30 18.00 -1.27 6.75
C HIS A 30 18.31 0.18 6.36
N ASN A 31 18.27 1.12 7.32
CA ASN A 31 18.33 2.56 7.08
C ASN A 31 17.32 3.01 5.99
N ALA A 32 16.11 2.46 6.07
CA ALA A 32 15.07 2.56 5.07
C ALA A 32 13.78 3.19 5.63
N THR A 33 13.04 3.87 4.76
CA THR A 33 11.72 4.39 5.13
C THR A 33 10.68 3.26 5.18
N SER A 34 9.58 3.47 5.90
CA SER A 34 8.46 2.52 5.89
C SER A 34 7.89 2.27 4.49
N GLY A 35 7.88 3.29 3.63
CA GLY A 35 7.51 3.17 2.23
C GLY A 35 8.46 2.24 1.46
N GLN A 36 9.77 2.37 1.69
CA GLN A 36 10.76 1.48 1.09
C GLN A 36 10.64 0.04 1.60
N VAL A 37 10.40 -0.17 2.90
CA VAL A 37 10.15 -1.51 3.46
C VAL A 37 8.93 -2.14 2.81
N THR A 38 7.85 -1.38 2.61
CA THR A 38 6.62 -1.86 1.96
C THR A 38 6.89 -2.29 0.52
N LEU A 39 7.60 -1.47 -0.26
CA LEU A 39 7.95 -1.80 -1.64
C LEU A 39 8.91 -3.00 -1.72
N ALA A 40 9.90 -3.09 -0.84
CA ALA A 40 10.82 -4.21 -0.75
C ALA A 40 10.10 -5.52 -0.41
N TRP A 41 9.09 -5.45 0.48
CA TRP A 41 8.27 -6.60 0.84
C TRP A 41 7.43 -7.13 -0.33
N ILE A 42 6.84 -6.24 -1.14
CA ILE A 42 6.09 -6.63 -2.34
C ILE A 42 7.02 -7.32 -3.34
N LEU A 43 8.19 -6.74 -3.59
CA LEU A 43 9.21 -7.32 -4.48
C LEU A 43 9.73 -8.67 -3.98
N ALA A 44 9.76 -8.88 -2.67
CA ALA A 44 10.20 -10.14 -2.07
C ALA A 44 9.18 -11.30 -2.21
N GLN A 45 7.95 -11.03 -2.67
CA GLN A 45 6.95 -12.10 -2.84
C GLN A 45 7.27 -13.03 -4.03
N GLY A 46 8.05 -12.57 -5.02
CA GLY A 46 8.45 -13.38 -6.16
C GLY A 46 8.92 -12.54 -7.35
N PRO A 47 9.64 -13.13 -8.33
CA PRO A 47 10.11 -12.44 -9.53
C PRO A 47 9.00 -11.90 -10.44
N GLU A 48 7.78 -12.41 -10.30
CA GLU A 48 6.58 -11.96 -11.01
C GLU A 48 5.99 -10.65 -10.45
N PHE A 49 6.43 -10.24 -9.27
CA PHE A 49 5.94 -9.02 -8.62
C PHE A 49 6.69 -7.80 -9.13
N VAL A 50 5.96 -6.91 -9.82
CA VAL A 50 6.47 -5.62 -10.29
C VAL A 50 5.71 -4.49 -9.61
N VAL A 51 6.43 -3.61 -8.90
CA VAL A 51 5.86 -2.41 -8.27
C VAL A 51 5.93 -1.21 -9.21
N ILE A 52 4.83 -0.46 -9.31
CA ILE A 52 4.73 0.78 -10.12
C ILE A 52 4.33 1.99 -9.25
N PRO A 53 5.17 2.38 -8.27
CA PRO A 53 4.81 3.44 -7.33
C PRO A 53 4.81 4.81 -8.03
N GLY A 54 3.63 5.43 -8.13
CA GLY A 54 3.47 6.78 -8.70
C GLY A 54 3.87 7.89 -7.72
N THR A 55 4.52 8.94 -8.22
CA THR A 55 4.84 10.13 -7.42
C THR A 55 4.96 11.41 -8.24
N LYS A 56 4.54 12.52 -7.60
CA LYS A 56 4.71 13.93 -7.98
C LYS A 56 6.17 14.44 -8.01
N LYS A 57 7.00 13.87 -7.13
CA LYS A 57 8.22 14.53 -6.64
C LYS A 57 9.44 13.65 -6.83
N ILE A 58 10.52 14.24 -7.35
CA ILE A 58 11.79 13.54 -7.63
C ILE A 58 12.36 12.89 -6.36
N LYS A 59 12.28 13.56 -5.20
CA LYS A 59 12.72 12.98 -3.92
C LYS A 59 12.10 11.60 -3.65
N TYR A 60 10.80 11.47 -3.85
CA TYR A 60 10.10 10.20 -3.62
C TYR A 60 10.34 9.21 -4.75
N LEU A 61 10.63 9.65 -5.97
CA LEU A 61 11.06 8.75 -7.04
C LEU A 61 12.36 8.06 -6.63
N GLN A 62 13.34 8.82 -6.14
CA GLN A 62 14.61 8.30 -5.66
C GLN A 62 14.43 7.37 -4.46
N GLU A 63 13.58 7.75 -3.50
CA GLU A 63 13.22 6.92 -2.36
C GLU A 63 12.61 5.58 -2.81
N ASN A 64 11.59 5.61 -3.68
CA ASN A 64 10.91 4.43 -4.21
C ASN A 64 11.87 3.50 -4.96
N MET A 65 12.74 4.05 -5.80
CA MET A 65 13.77 3.27 -6.51
C MET A 65 14.74 2.59 -5.55
N GLY A 66 15.08 3.27 -4.44
CA GLY A 66 15.95 2.73 -3.40
C GLY A 66 15.43 1.44 -2.75
N ALA A 67 14.11 1.23 -2.74
CA ALA A 67 13.50 0.04 -2.14
C ALA A 67 14.00 -1.28 -2.75
N SER A 68 14.31 -1.29 -4.05
CA SER A 68 14.82 -2.45 -4.76
C SER A 68 16.17 -2.97 -4.24
N LYS A 69 16.91 -2.14 -3.50
CA LYS A 69 18.21 -2.48 -2.92
C LYS A 69 18.10 -3.13 -1.54
N ILE A 70 16.92 -3.09 -0.92
CA ILE A 70 16.68 -3.62 0.41
C ILE A 70 16.38 -5.12 0.29
N LYS A 71 17.11 -5.94 1.06
CA LYS A 71 16.88 -7.37 1.16
C LYS A 71 16.34 -7.68 2.54
N LEU A 72 15.03 -7.89 2.62
CA LEU A 72 14.38 -8.30 3.86
C LEU A 72 14.68 -9.78 4.15
N SER A 73 14.89 -10.10 5.43
CA SER A 73 15.02 -11.50 5.86
C SER A 73 13.66 -12.22 5.82
N PRO A 74 13.61 -13.56 5.80
CA PRO A 74 12.36 -14.31 5.89
C PRO A 74 11.50 -13.92 7.09
N GLU A 75 12.14 -13.64 8.23
CA GLU A 75 11.47 -13.21 9.46
C GLU A 75 10.85 -11.81 9.31
N GLU A 76 11.54 -10.89 8.64
CA GLU A 76 11.04 -9.55 8.36
C GLU A 76 9.88 -9.58 7.37
N ILE A 77 9.96 -10.46 6.36
CA ILE A 77 8.86 -10.67 5.40
C ILE A 77 7.61 -11.17 6.13
N ALA A 78 7.77 -12.14 7.04
CA ALA A 78 6.68 -12.63 7.87
C ALA A 78 6.12 -11.53 8.80
N ALA A 79 6.99 -10.72 9.39
CA ALA A 79 6.58 -9.62 10.27
C ALA A 79 5.74 -8.56 9.54
N VAL A 80 6.12 -8.17 8.31
CA VAL A 80 5.33 -7.22 7.51
C VAL A 80 3.97 -7.80 7.14
N ARG A 81 3.90 -9.10 6.81
CA ARG A 81 2.62 -9.78 6.56
C ARG A 81 1.71 -9.73 7.79
N GLN A 82 2.25 -10.04 8.96
CA GLN A 82 1.51 -9.98 10.21
C GLN A 82 0.98 -8.56 10.50
N ILE A 83 1.80 -7.53 10.28
CA ILE A 83 1.37 -6.13 10.42
C ILE A 83 0.18 -5.82 9.50
N ALA A 84 0.20 -6.33 8.26
CA ALA A 84 -0.87 -6.11 7.29
C ALA A 84 -2.17 -6.83 7.67
N GLU A 85 -2.07 -8.08 8.14
CA GLU A 85 -3.22 -8.89 8.57
C GLU A 85 -3.90 -8.33 9.84
N GLU A 86 -3.11 -7.74 10.73
CA GLU A 86 -3.62 -7.08 11.95
C GLU A 86 -4.19 -5.67 11.69
N SER A 87 -3.95 -5.11 10.50
CA SER A 87 -4.48 -3.80 10.14
C SER A 87 -5.94 -3.93 9.70
N ASP A 88 -6.86 -3.36 10.48
CA ASP A 88 -8.32 -3.35 10.23
C ASP A 88 -8.69 -2.33 9.13
N VAL A 89 -8.14 -2.52 7.93
CA VAL A 89 -8.36 -1.64 6.77
C VAL A 89 -9.05 -2.45 5.68
N PRO A 90 -10.37 -2.31 5.52
CA PRO A 90 -11.11 -2.99 4.46
C PRO A 90 -10.53 -2.63 3.08
N GLY A 91 -10.42 -3.63 2.20
CA GLY A 91 -9.74 -3.55 0.90
C GLY A 91 -10.50 -2.81 -0.21
N GLY A 92 -10.90 -1.55 -0.01
CA GLY A 92 -11.43 -0.67 -1.04
C GLY A 92 -10.36 0.22 -1.69
N ARG A 93 -10.46 0.49 -3.00
CA ARG A 93 -9.61 1.52 -3.68
C ARG A 93 -10.04 2.94 -3.34
N TYR A 94 -11.34 3.16 -3.14
CA TYR A 94 -11.95 4.44 -2.79
C TYR A 94 -13.09 4.20 -1.81
N GLU A 95 -13.39 5.21 -0.99
CA GLU A 95 -14.66 5.30 -0.26
C GLU A 95 -15.86 5.30 -1.21
N ALA A 96 -17.04 4.98 -0.70
CA ALA A 96 -18.28 4.92 -1.50
C ALA A 96 -18.55 6.22 -2.28
N SER A 97 -18.25 7.37 -1.68
CA SER A 97 -18.38 8.68 -2.33
C SER A 97 -17.34 8.91 -3.43
N GLY A 98 -16.10 8.43 -3.25
CA GLY A 98 -15.03 8.51 -4.24
C GLY A 98 -15.27 7.60 -5.45
N MET A 99 -15.96 6.47 -5.25
CA MET A 99 -16.33 5.54 -6.33
C MET A 99 -17.32 6.16 -7.34
N ALA A 100 -18.19 7.08 -6.91
CA ALA A 100 -19.19 7.68 -7.79
C ALA A 100 -18.59 8.47 -8.97
N GLY A 101 -17.38 9.02 -8.80
CA GLY A 101 -16.68 9.79 -9.84
C GLY A 101 -15.85 8.95 -10.82
N VAL A 102 -15.68 7.65 -10.56
CA VAL A 102 -14.84 6.75 -11.38
C VAL A 102 -15.56 6.30 -12.66
N LEU A 103 -16.89 6.30 -12.66
CA LEU A 103 -17.73 5.88 -13.78
C LEU A 103 -18.27 7.05 -14.62
N ILE A 104 -17.66 8.24 -14.50
CA ILE A 104 -18.04 9.38 -15.35
C ILE A 104 -17.47 9.14 -16.74
N ASP A 105 -18.35 9.03 -17.72
CA ASP A 105 -18.00 8.75 -19.11
C ASP A 105 -17.21 9.89 -19.77
N SER A 106 -16.47 9.52 -20.83
CA SER A 106 -15.80 10.49 -21.69
C SER A 106 -16.83 11.29 -22.49
N PRO A 107 -16.63 12.60 -22.69
CA PRO A 107 -17.52 13.40 -23.54
C PRO A 107 -17.56 12.83 -24.96
N GLU A 108 -18.72 12.93 -25.62
CA GLU A 108 -18.87 12.48 -27.01
C GLU A 108 -17.86 13.19 -27.91
N LEU A 109 -17.30 12.45 -28.88
CA LEU A 109 -16.42 13.02 -29.87
C LEU A 109 -17.19 14.08 -30.68
N PRO A 110 -16.58 15.26 -30.93
CA PRO A 110 -17.16 16.23 -31.86
C PRO A 110 -17.33 15.55 -33.23
N LYS A 111 -18.50 15.75 -33.86
CA LYS A 111 -18.75 15.32 -35.23
C LYS A 111 -17.94 16.15 -36.22
#